data_AF-A0A7W5IEW8-F1
#
_entry.id   AF-A0A7W5IEW8-F1
#
_cell.length_a   1.000
_cell.length_b   1.000
_cell.length_c   1.000
_cell.angle_alpha   90.00
_cell.angle_beta   90.00
_cell.angle_gamma   90.00
#
_symmetry.space_group_name_H-M   'P 1'
#
loop_
_entity.id
_entity.type
_entity.pdbx_description
1 polymer ?
#
loop_
_entity_poly.entity_id
_entity_poly.type
_entity_poly.pdbx_seq_one_letter_code
_entity_poly.pdbx_strand_id
1 'polypeptide(L)'
;MTQTATNLPASGPLADFERALTASRDASFAGLGATFYTKLPGAPLPAPCTVGYSPETAALLGLDPTAVKDPAFAAFFSGNFTRERSPAAMSYAAVYSGHQFGVWAGQLGDGRALMLGEVEHAGKRLEVQLKGAGRTPYSRMGDGRAVLRSSIREFLCSEAMHHLGIPTTRALAVTGSDQPVRREELETAAVVTRVSPSFVRFGHFEHFYSNDNVEALRALADHVIGRFYPQLREADDPYLALLDEAVRSTAALMVEWQAVGFCHGVMNTDNMSILGLTIDYGPFGFIDGFDANHICNHSDSQGRYAYRMQPQIGYWNLFCLAQALLPLFGAHYGIADEKVRGERCVADAQAVLERFKSHFAPALEARMRAKLGLEQAREGDDQLANRLFDIMNTNRADFTLTFRNLARVSKLDAQGDTTVRDLFLDRPAFDAWAMDYRARLAHETRDDAARAAAMNRVNPKFVLRNHLAQTAIERAAQKDFGEVERLANVLKRPFDEQPENESYAALPPSWASSLEVSCSS
;
A
#
# COMPACT_ATOMS: atom_id res chain seq x y z
N MET A 1 -0.35 -45.91 9.52
CA MET A 1 0.82 -45.14 9.98
C MET A 1 1.45 -44.50 8.76
N THR A 2 0.87 -43.41 8.27
CA THR A 2 1.50 -42.55 7.26
C THR A 2 2.55 -41.72 8.01
N GLN A 3 3.83 -41.91 7.67
CA GLN A 3 4.87 -40.98 8.09
C GLN A 3 4.43 -39.58 7.64
N THR A 4 4.07 -38.72 8.59
CA THR A 4 3.96 -37.29 8.34
C THR A 4 5.38 -36.82 8.07
N ALA A 5 5.75 -36.75 6.78
CA ALA A 5 6.96 -36.09 6.36
C ALA A 5 6.97 -34.68 6.98
N THR A 6 8.04 -34.33 7.66
CA THR A 6 8.24 -32.99 8.21
C THR A 6 8.22 -31.99 7.06
N ASN A 7 7.40 -30.95 7.15
CA ASN A 7 7.38 -29.88 6.16
C ASN A 7 8.52 -28.88 6.37
N LEU A 8 9.20 -28.95 7.51
CA LEU A 8 10.43 -28.18 7.73
C LEU A 8 11.61 -28.81 6.96
N PRO A 9 12.25 -28.08 6.03
CA PRO A 9 13.44 -28.57 5.36
C PRO A 9 14.59 -28.69 6.38
N ALA A 10 15.26 -29.85 6.39
CA ALA A 10 16.35 -30.12 7.32
C ALA A 10 17.66 -29.39 6.97
N SER A 11 17.84 -29.02 5.69
CA SER A 11 19.02 -28.34 5.16
C SER A 11 18.67 -27.60 3.87
N GLY A 12 19.55 -26.70 3.42
CA GLY A 12 19.38 -25.95 2.17
C GLY A 12 18.73 -24.58 2.36
N PRO A 13 18.46 -23.85 1.26
CA PRO A 13 18.10 -22.44 1.33
C PRO A 13 16.89 -22.09 2.21
N LEU A 14 15.83 -22.91 2.18
CA LEU A 14 14.65 -22.68 3.01
C LEU A 14 14.93 -22.94 4.49
N ALA A 15 15.80 -23.89 4.82
CA ALA A 15 16.22 -24.15 6.20
C ALA A 15 17.09 -23.00 6.73
N ASP A 16 17.95 -22.44 5.89
CA ASP A 16 18.80 -21.30 6.22
C ASP A 16 17.94 -20.05 6.45
N PHE A 17 16.96 -19.83 5.57
CA PHE A 17 15.98 -18.76 5.70
C PHE A 17 15.14 -18.89 6.99
N GLU A 18 14.67 -20.10 7.32
CA GLU A 18 13.95 -20.35 8.56
C GLU A 18 14.77 -20.04 9.81
N ARG A 19 16.06 -20.41 9.82
CA ARG A 19 16.96 -20.06 10.93
C ARG A 19 17.15 -18.55 11.04
N ALA A 20 17.29 -17.85 9.92
CA ALA A 20 17.35 -16.40 9.91
C ALA A 20 16.05 -15.77 10.44
N LEU A 21 14.90 -16.27 10.02
CA LEU A 21 13.59 -15.74 10.39
C LEU A 21 13.26 -15.91 11.89
N THR A 22 13.71 -17.02 12.48
CA THR A 22 13.42 -17.39 13.89
C THR A 22 14.51 -16.96 14.87
N ALA A 23 15.59 -16.35 14.37
CA ALA A 23 16.64 -15.79 15.22
C ALA A 23 16.06 -14.71 16.15
N SER A 24 16.39 -14.80 17.44
CA SER A 24 16.03 -13.78 18.42
C SER A 24 16.72 -12.46 18.09
N ARG A 25 16.00 -11.35 18.22
CA ARG A 25 16.48 -10.02 17.90
C ARG A 25 15.99 -9.01 18.92
N ASP A 26 16.91 -8.16 19.36
CA ASP A 26 16.62 -7.01 20.21
C ASP A 26 15.78 -5.99 19.44
N ALA A 27 14.88 -5.32 20.16
CA ALA A 27 13.91 -4.37 19.58
C ALA A 27 13.04 -4.97 18.45
N SER A 28 12.80 -6.28 18.46
CA SER A 28 11.75 -6.91 17.65
C SER A 28 10.36 -6.55 18.18
N PHE A 29 9.34 -6.51 17.31
CA PHE A 29 7.95 -6.34 17.76
C PHE A 29 7.53 -7.46 18.72
N ALA A 30 7.98 -8.70 18.45
CA ALA A 30 7.78 -9.84 19.33
C ALA A 30 8.37 -9.63 20.74
N GLY A 31 9.43 -8.82 20.86
CA GLY A 31 10.06 -8.44 22.12
C GLY A 31 9.21 -7.54 23.02
N LEU A 32 8.13 -6.93 22.50
CA LEU A 32 7.18 -6.15 23.31
C LEU A 32 6.34 -7.02 24.26
N GLY A 33 6.30 -8.33 24.02
CA GLY A 33 5.61 -9.29 24.88
C GLY A 33 4.18 -9.62 24.45
N ALA A 34 3.57 -10.56 25.19
CA ALA A 34 2.31 -11.20 24.81
C ALA A 34 1.08 -10.28 24.83
N THR A 35 1.18 -9.08 25.41
CA THR A 35 0.12 -8.05 25.35
C THR A 35 -0.17 -7.60 23.92
N PHE A 36 0.80 -7.72 23.01
CA PHE A 36 0.71 -7.21 21.65
C PHE A 36 0.29 -8.26 20.61
N TYR A 37 0.33 -9.55 20.97
CA TYR A 37 0.06 -10.63 20.02
C TYR A 37 -0.29 -11.95 20.70
N THR A 38 -0.94 -12.84 19.95
CA THR A 38 -1.12 -14.23 20.35
C THR A 38 -0.24 -15.14 19.49
N LYS A 39 0.54 -16.04 20.12
CA LYS A 39 1.31 -17.06 19.41
C LYS A 39 0.40 -18.22 18.97
N LEU A 40 0.51 -18.61 17.71
CA LEU A 40 -0.23 -19.73 17.13
C LEU A 40 0.41 -20.18 15.81
N PRO A 41 0.27 -21.46 15.45
CA PRO A 41 0.66 -21.93 14.13
C PRO A 41 -0.42 -21.62 13.08
N GLY A 42 -0.04 -21.70 11.82
CA GLY A 42 -0.94 -21.67 10.68
C GLY A 42 -1.84 -22.91 10.56
N ALA A 43 -2.94 -22.71 9.84
CA ALA A 43 -3.77 -23.79 9.31
C ALA A 43 -3.19 -24.21 7.94
N PRO A 44 -2.64 -25.43 7.81
CA PRO A 44 -1.97 -25.84 6.58
C PRO A 44 -2.94 -25.85 5.40
N LEU A 45 -2.40 -25.66 4.20
CA LEU A 45 -3.09 -25.87 2.94
C LEU A 45 -2.69 -27.20 2.30
N PRO A 46 -3.63 -27.97 1.73
CA PRO A 46 -3.31 -29.19 1.00
C PRO A 46 -2.68 -28.87 -0.35
N ALA A 47 -1.64 -29.62 -0.74
CA ALA A 47 -0.97 -29.55 -2.04
C ALA A 47 -0.78 -28.10 -2.58
N PRO A 48 -0.14 -27.19 -1.81
CA PRO A 48 0.03 -25.82 -2.26
C PRO A 48 1.00 -25.75 -3.45
N CYS A 49 0.76 -24.80 -4.34
CA CYS A 49 1.60 -24.51 -5.50
C CYS A 49 1.97 -23.02 -5.53
N THR A 50 3.13 -22.70 -6.10
CA THR A 50 3.56 -21.31 -6.28
C THR A 50 2.84 -20.70 -7.48
N VAL A 51 2.13 -19.59 -7.24
CA VAL A 51 1.36 -18.83 -8.25
C VAL A 51 2.13 -17.60 -8.71
N GLY A 52 2.84 -16.94 -7.78
CA GLY A 52 3.64 -15.75 -8.07
C GLY A 52 4.85 -15.67 -7.14
N TYR A 53 5.93 -15.05 -7.62
CA TYR A 53 7.18 -14.89 -6.89
C TYR A 53 7.88 -13.61 -7.32
N SER A 54 8.39 -12.83 -6.36
CA SER A 54 9.18 -11.63 -6.60
C SER A 54 10.66 -11.91 -6.26
N PRO A 55 11.53 -12.08 -7.28
CA PRO A 55 12.97 -12.26 -7.05
C PRO A 55 13.62 -11.08 -6.32
N GLU A 56 13.13 -9.86 -6.56
CA GLU A 56 13.66 -8.65 -5.91
C GLU A 56 13.32 -8.63 -4.42
N THR A 57 12.08 -8.99 -4.05
CA THR A 57 11.69 -9.11 -2.64
C THR A 57 12.41 -10.27 -1.95
N ALA A 58 12.68 -11.38 -2.66
CA ALA A 58 13.51 -12.46 -2.13
C ALA A 58 14.95 -12.00 -1.84
N ALA A 59 15.54 -11.20 -2.73
CA ALA A 59 16.88 -10.64 -2.54
C ALA A 59 16.93 -9.68 -1.32
N LEU A 60 15.88 -8.89 -1.07
CA LEU A 60 15.79 -8.05 0.14
C LEU A 60 15.86 -8.86 1.44
N LEU A 61 15.37 -10.10 1.39
CA LEU A 61 15.35 -11.03 2.51
C LEU A 61 16.58 -11.92 2.58
N GLY A 62 17.53 -11.80 1.65
CA GLY A 62 18.68 -12.71 1.54
C GLY A 62 18.28 -14.16 1.23
N LEU A 63 17.10 -14.39 0.66
CA LEU A 63 16.63 -15.71 0.27
C LEU A 63 17.31 -16.13 -1.03
N ASP A 64 17.92 -17.31 -1.05
CA ASP A 64 18.61 -17.83 -2.23
C ASP A 64 17.66 -17.91 -3.44
N PRO A 65 18.07 -17.44 -4.65
CA PRO A 65 17.22 -17.47 -5.83
C PRO A 65 16.77 -18.88 -6.27
N THR A 66 17.49 -19.92 -5.85
CA THR A 66 17.13 -21.32 -6.13
C THR A 66 16.08 -21.87 -5.17
N ALA A 67 15.79 -21.19 -4.05
CA ALA A 67 14.81 -21.63 -3.07
C ALA A 67 13.41 -21.83 -3.66
N VAL A 68 13.01 -21.03 -4.66
CA VAL A 68 11.71 -21.16 -5.33
C VAL A 68 11.55 -22.48 -6.09
N LYS A 69 12.66 -23.16 -6.43
CA LYS A 69 12.65 -24.47 -7.09
C LYS A 69 12.54 -25.63 -6.11
N ASP A 70 12.68 -25.38 -4.82
CA ASP A 70 12.49 -26.40 -3.78
C ASP A 70 11.02 -26.81 -3.75
N PRO A 71 10.70 -28.12 -3.85
CA PRO A 71 9.32 -28.61 -3.73
C PRO A 71 8.61 -28.18 -2.43
N ALA A 72 9.36 -27.89 -1.37
CA ALA A 72 8.82 -27.42 -0.10
C ALA A 72 8.48 -25.92 -0.09
N PHE A 73 8.89 -25.14 -1.09
CA PHE A 73 8.71 -23.67 -1.11
C PHE A 73 7.25 -23.26 -0.92
N ALA A 74 6.33 -23.85 -1.68
CA ALA A 74 4.92 -23.51 -1.60
C ALA A 74 4.31 -23.89 -0.24
N ALA A 75 4.71 -25.03 0.33
CA ALA A 75 4.28 -25.45 1.66
C ALA A 75 4.86 -24.54 2.76
N PHE A 76 6.10 -24.09 2.60
CA PHE A 76 6.74 -23.14 3.49
C PHE A 76 5.94 -21.84 3.53
N PHE A 77 5.77 -21.18 2.38
CA PHE A 77 5.08 -19.90 2.30
C PHE A 77 3.54 -19.98 2.38
N SER A 78 2.97 -21.19 2.50
CA SER A 78 1.58 -21.40 2.93
C SER A 78 1.43 -21.50 4.45
N GLY A 79 2.54 -21.55 5.20
CA GLY A 79 2.56 -21.66 6.66
C GLY A 79 2.41 -23.10 7.18
N ASN A 80 2.52 -24.12 6.32
CA ASN A 80 2.29 -25.52 6.70
C ASN A 80 3.27 -26.00 7.78
N PHE A 81 4.51 -25.52 7.72
CA PHE A 81 5.59 -25.91 8.63
C PHE A 81 5.48 -25.29 10.02
N THR A 82 4.70 -24.21 10.20
CA THR A 82 4.69 -23.44 11.46
C THR A 82 4.26 -24.25 12.68
N ARG A 83 3.50 -25.33 12.48
CA ARG A 83 3.11 -26.30 13.54
C ARG A 83 4.28 -27.09 14.11
N GLU A 84 5.36 -27.21 13.35
CA GLU A 84 6.56 -27.95 13.72
C GLU A 84 7.55 -27.05 14.50
N ARG A 85 7.28 -25.75 14.61
CA ARG A 85 8.12 -24.80 15.34
C ARG A 85 8.03 -25.00 16.85
N SER A 86 9.13 -24.67 17.52
CA SER A 86 9.15 -24.56 18.98
C SER A 86 8.25 -23.40 19.47
N PRO A 87 7.76 -23.41 20.71
CA PRO A 87 6.99 -22.30 21.28
C PRO A 87 7.71 -20.94 21.24
N ALA A 88 9.05 -20.95 21.30
CA ALA A 88 9.86 -19.74 21.22
C ALA A 88 9.81 -19.11 19.81
N ALA A 89 9.92 -19.94 18.77
CA ALA A 89 9.93 -19.54 17.35
C ALA A 89 8.53 -19.45 16.71
N MET A 90 7.48 -19.81 17.47
CA MET A 90 6.10 -19.86 16.99
C MET A 90 5.68 -18.54 16.33
N SER A 91 5.01 -18.64 15.19
CA SER A 91 4.35 -17.51 14.55
C SER A 91 3.33 -16.85 15.48
N TYR A 92 2.96 -15.61 15.18
CA TYR A 92 1.99 -14.87 15.99
C TYR A 92 1.06 -14.01 15.15
N ALA A 93 -0.09 -13.68 15.71
CA ALA A 93 -1.03 -12.69 15.17
C ALA A 93 -1.05 -11.47 16.11
N ALA A 94 -0.89 -10.27 15.58
CA ALA A 94 -0.91 -9.04 16.37
C ALA A 94 -2.36 -8.60 16.67
N VAL A 95 -2.56 -7.97 17.83
CA VAL A 95 -3.82 -7.30 18.18
C VAL A 95 -3.75 -5.82 17.80
N TYR A 96 -4.85 -5.29 17.29
CA TYR A 96 -5.06 -3.86 17.08
C TYR A 96 -6.57 -3.56 17.12
N SER A 97 -6.95 -2.30 17.06
CA SER A 97 -8.34 -1.85 16.91
C SER A 97 -8.40 -0.88 15.73
N GLY A 98 -9.51 -0.18 15.55
CA GLY A 98 -9.57 0.92 14.60
C GLY A 98 -10.99 1.40 14.35
N HIS A 99 -11.05 2.61 13.80
CA HIS A 99 -12.24 3.15 13.16
C HIS A 99 -12.42 2.60 11.75
N GLN A 100 -13.51 1.87 11.52
CA GLN A 100 -13.93 1.39 10.21
C GLN A 100 -15.05 2.29 9.68
N PHE A 101 -14.86 2.85 8.48
CA PHE A 101 -15.77 3.82 7.87
C PHE A 101 -16.11 5.02 8.79
N GLY A 102 -15.16 5.41 9.65
CA GLY A 102 -15.33 6.52 10.61
C GLY A 102 -15.99 6.14 11.94
N VAL A 103 -16.38 4.88 12.12
CA VAL A 103 -17.01 4.38 13.35
C VAL A 103 -16.05 3.46 14.09
N TRP A 104 -15.93 3.61 15.41
CA TRP A 104 -15.12 2.72 16.23
C TRP A 104 -15.59 1.27 16.10
N ALA A 105 -14.72 0.38 15.63
CA ALA A 105 -15.06 -1.02 15.38
C ALA A 105 -14.67 -1.95 16.54
N GLY A 106 -14.13 -1.42 17.64
CA GLY A 106 -13.58 -2.22 18.75
C GLY A 106 -12.34 -3.02 18.34
N GLN A 107 -12.09 -4.12 19.05
CA GLN A 107 -10.91 -4.96 18.83
C GLN A 107 -10.94 -5.67 17.46
N LEU A 108 -9.92 -5.39 16.67
CA LEU A 108 -9.54 -6.02 15.41
C LEU A 108 -8.22 -6.79 15.63
N GLY A 109 -7.45 -7.03 14.59
CA GLY A 109 -6.17 -7.70 14.70
C GLY A 109 -5.89 -8.44 13.42
N ASP A 110 -4.79 -9.18 13.43
CA ASP A 110 -4.42 -10.09 12.36
C ASP A 110 -5.42 -11.26 12.29
N GLY A 111 -6.62 -11.00 11.75
CA GLY A 111 -7.72 -11.97 11.72
C GLY A 111 -7.56 -13.07 10.67
N ARG A 112 -6.64 -12.88 9.73
CA ARG A 112 -6.23 -13.87 8.72
C ARG A 112 -4.76 -13.76 8.37
N ALA A 113 -3.97 -13.13 9.25
CA ALA A 113 -2.56 -12.89 9.02
C ALA A 113 -1.74 -13.54 10.15
N LEU A 114 -0.55 -14.00 9.81
CA LEU A 114 0.38 -14.61 10.74
C LEU A 114 1.78 -14.06 10.48
N MET A 115 2.34 -13.39 11.47
CA MET A 115 3.73 -13.00 11.47
C MET A 115 4.60 -14.24 11.66
N LEU A 116 5.48 -14.50 10.71
CA LEU A 116 6.42 -15.61 10.82
C LEU A 116 7.69 -15.21 11.57
N GLY A 117 8.04 -13.93 11.57
CA GLY A 117 9.25 -13.41 12.19
C GLY A 117 9.81 -12.25 11.38
N GLU A 118 11.07 -11.93 11.64
CA GLU A 118 11.80 -10.90 10.93
C GLU A 118 13.15 -11.42 10.44
N VAL A 119 13.68 -10.82 9.38
CA VAL A 119 14.95 -11.16 8.77
C VAL A 119 15.80 -9.90 8.69
N GLU A 120 17.09 -10.05 8.97
CA GLU A 120 18.06 -8.97 8.79
C GLU A 120 19.02 -9.36 7.67
N HIS A 121 19.09 -8.55 6.63
CA HIS A 121 19.94 -8.77 5.47
C HIS A 121 20.38 -7.42 4.88
N ALA A 122 21.66 -7.32 4.51
CA ALA A 122 22.25 -6.10 3.94
C ALA A 122 21.92 -4.81 4.72
N GLY A 123 21.93 -4.88 6.06
CA GLY A 123 21.64 -3.75 6.95
C GLY A 123 20.16 -3.33 7.01
N LYS A 124 19.26 -4.10 6.39
CA LYS A 124 17.81 -3.89 6.48
C LYS A 124 17.17 -4.99 7.31
N ARG A 125 16.23 -4.61 8.17
CA ARG A 125 15.41 -5.53 8.96
C ARG A 125 13.97 -5.49 8.47
N LEU A 126 13.44 -6.64 8.08
CA LEU A 126 12.12 -6.78 7.47
C LEU A 126 11.32 -7.88 8.16
N GLU A 127 10.07 -7.58 8.46
CA GLU A 127 9.06 -8.51 8.95
C GLU A 127 8.46 -9.30 7.78
N VAL A 128 8.17 -10.59 8.01
CA VAL A 128 7.56 -11.49 7.02
C VAL A 128 6.24 -12.03 7.57
N GLN A 129 5.14 -11.71 6.89
CA GLN A 129 3.79 -12.03 7.31
C GLN A 129 3.07 -12.85 6.23
N LEU A 130 2.38 -13.93 6.62
CA LEU A 130 1.50 -14.69 5.74
C LEU A 130 0.06 -14.22 5.90
N LYS A 131 -0.61 -13.86 4.81
CA LYS A 131 -2.04 -13.49 4.82
C LYS A 131 -2.85 -14.55 4.08
N GLY A 132 -3.82 -15.15 4.77
CA GLY A 132 -4.59 -16.33 4.35
C GLY A 132 -4.21 -17.64 5.06
N ALA A 133 -3.28 -17.57 6.03
CA ALA A 133 -2.68 -18.74 6.66
C ALA A 133 -3.54 -19.39 7.77
N GLY A 134 -4.80 -18.99 7.93
CA GLY A 134 -5.76 -19.63 8.84
C GLY A 134 -6.36 -18.69 9.88
N ARG A 135 -7.28 -19.25 10.68
CA ARG A 135 -7.95 -18.51 11.75
C ARG A 135 -7.00 -18.16 12.89
N THR A 136 -7.27 -17.03 13.49
CA THR A 136 -6.61 -16.50 14.68
C THR A 136 -7.68 -16.09 15.70
N PRO A 137 -7.32 -15.76 16.95
CA PRO A 137 -8.26 -15.19 17.92
C PRO A 137 -8.95 -13.90 17.41
N TYR A 138 -8.35 -13.24 16.42
CA TYR A 138 -8.82 -11.97 15.86
C TYR A 138 -9.65 -12.15 14.58
N SER A 139 -9.93 -13.39 14.14
CA SER A 139 -10.71 -13.64 12.93
C SER A 139 -12.16 -13.16 12.99
N ARG A 140 -12.68 -12.87 14.19
CA ARG A 140 -14.11 -12.61 14.42
C ARG A 140 -14.95 -13.73 13.76
N MET A 141 -15.82 -13.37 12.82
CA MET A 141 -16.68 -14.30 12.07
C MET A 141 -16.03 -14.84 10.78
N GLY A 142 -14.82 -14.39 10.43
CA GLY A 142 -14.10 -14.81 9.24
C GLY A 142 -13.47 -16.20 9.36
N ASP A 143 -13.22 -16.83 8.22
CA ASP A 143 -12.61 -18.16 8.10
C ASP A 143 -11.07 -18.17 8.18
N GLY A 144 -10.45 -17.00 8.29
CA GLY A 144 -9.00 -16.85 8.37
C GLY A 144 -8.27 -17.16 7.05
N ARG A 145 -9.00 -17.33 5.94
CA ARG A 145 -8.44 -17.61 4.62
C ARG A 145 -8.42 -16.37 3.74
N ALA A 146 -7.56 -16.41 2.74
CA ALA A 146 -7.60 -15.54 1.58
C ALA A 146 -7.86 -16.41 0.35
N VAL A 147 -8.35 -15.78 -0.71
CA VAL A 147 -8.68 -16.44 -1.97
C VAL A 147 -7.64 -16.08 -3.03
N LEU A 148 -7.57 -16.89 -4.09
CA LEU A 148 -6.61 -16.72 -5.17
C LEU A 148 -6.67 -15.30 -5.79
N ARG A 149 -7.87 -14.79 -6.07
CA ARG A 149 -8.05 -13.45 -6.67
C ARG A 149 -7.42 -12.35 -5.83
N SER A 150 -7.67 -12.32 -4.51
CA SER A 150 -7.22 -11.23 -3.66
C SER A 150 -5.74 -11.31 -3.38
N SER A 151 -5.20 -12.52 -3.27
CA SER A 151 -3.77 -12.76 -3.08
C SER A 151 -2.96 -12.33 -4.32
N ILE A 152 -3.45 -12.61 -5.54
CA ILE A 152 -2.83 -12.15 -6.79
C ILE A 152 -2.89 -10.62 -6.89
N ARG A 153 -4.05 -10.00 -6.61
CA ARG A 153 -4.19 -8.54 -6.63
C ARG A 153 -3.24 -7.84 -5.67
N GLU A 154 -3.16 -8.33 -4.43
CA GLU A 154 -2.27 -7.77 -3.41
C GLU A 154 -0.80 -7.93 -3.79
N PHE A 155 -0.40 -9.10 -4.32
CA PHE A 155 0.96 -9.33 -4.80
C PHE A 155 1.35 -8.38 -5.93
N LEU A 156 0.53 -8.31 -6.99
CA LEU A 156 0.81 -7.45 -8.14
C LEU A 156 0.83 -5.97 -7.75
N CYS A 157 -0.10 -5.52 -6.90
CA CYS A 157 -0.19 -4.11 -6.54
C CYS A 157 0.92 -3.67 -5.60
N SER A 158 1.31 -4.53 -4.65
CA SER A 158 2.46 -4.28 -3.77
C SER A 158 3.71 -3.99 -4.59
N GLU A 159 4.01 -4.82 -5.58
CA GLU A 159 5.20 -4.65 -6.41
C GLU A 159 5.04 -3.50 -7.43
N ALA A 160 3.86 -3.32 -8.01
CA ALA A 160 3.59 -2.18 -8.89
C ALA A 160 3.79 -0.84 -8.19
N MET A 161 3.28 -0.69 -6.96
CA MET A 161 3.46 0.53 -6.16
C MET A 161 4.93 0.77 -5.84
N HIS A 162 5.70 -0.28 -5.55
CA HIS A 162 7.14 -0.18 -5.35
C HIS A 162 7.85 0.38 -6.58
N HIS A 163 7.57 -0.15 -7.77
CA HIS A 163 8.20 0.29 -9.02
C HIS A 163 7.69 1.64 -9.53
N LEU A 164 6.51 2.09 -9.08
CA LEU A 164 6.06 3.47 -9.23
C LEU A 164 6.80 4.44 -8.29
N GLY A 165 7.62 3.94 -7.36
CA GLY A 165 8.32 4.73 -6.35
C GLY A 165 7.46 5.12 -5.16
N ILE A 166 6.30 4.48 -4.98
CA ILE A 166 5.35 4.80 -3.91
C ILE A 166 5.63 3.90 -2.69
N PRO A 167 5.77 4.46 -1.48
CA PRO A 167 6.00 3.66 -0.27
C PRO A 167 4.90 2.62 -0.05
N THR A 168 5.29 1.36 0.15
CA THR A 168 4.37 0.24 0.24
C THR A 168 4.98 -0.98 0.94
N THR A 169 4.12 -1.84 1.50
CA THR A 169 4.50 -3.24 1.80
C THR A 169 4.82 -4.00 0.52
N ARG A 170 5.84 -4.85 0.57
CA ARG A 170 6.28 -5.71 -0.53
C ARG A 170 5.60 -7.07 -0.49
N ALA A 171 5.60 -7.78 -1.61
CA ALA A 171 5.07 -9.13 -1.69
C ALA A 171 6.13 -10.11 -2.24
N LEU A 172 6.47 -11.13 -1.45
CA LEU A 172 7.46 -12.14 -1.83
C LEU A 172 6.88 -13.19 -2.77
N ALA A 173 5.71 -13.74 -2.41
CA ALA A 173 5.13 -14.87 -3.12
C ALA A 173 3.61 -14.94 -2.92
N VAL A 174 2.95 -15.59 -3.88
CA VAL A 174 1.58 -16.10 -3.76
C VAL A 174 1.63 -17.61 -3.89
N THR A 175 1.01 -18.30 -2.94
CA THR A 175 0.82 -19.76 -2.98
C THR A 175 -0.67 -20.08 -3.02
N GLY A 176 -1.08 -20.96 -3.93
CA GLY A 176 -2.48 -21.37 -4.12
C GLY A 176 -2.71 -22.83 -3.78
N SER A 177 -3.94 -23.19 -3.40
CA SER A 177 -4.37 -24.56 -3.10
C SER A 177 -5.81 -24.78 -3.59
N ASP A 178 -6.15 -26.00 -4.01
CA ASP A 178 -7.50 -26.36 -4.42
C ASP A 178 -8.49 -26.48 -3.24
N GLN A 179 -8.06 -26.16 -2.02
CA GLN A 179 -8.95 -26.06 -0.88
C GLN A 179 -10.07 -25.03 -1.17
N PRO A 180 -11.35 -25.43 -1.13
CA PRO A 180 -12.46 -24.53 -1.40
C PRO A 180 -12.65 -23.54 -0.25
N VAL A 181 -12.97 -22.31 -0.61
CA VAL A 181 -13.23 -21.18 0.29
C VAL A 181 -14.50 -20.48 -0.18
N ARG A 182 -15.47 -20.30 0.71
CA ARG A 182 -16.77 -19.70 0.38
C ARG A 182 -16.67 -18.18 0.48
N ARG A 183 -17.02 -17.47 -0.59
CA ARG A 183 -17.26 -16.02 -0.63
C ARG A 183 -18.63 -15.78 -1.27
N GLU A 184 -18.78 -14.76 -2.12
CA GLU A 184 -19.95 -14.60 -2.98
C GLU A 184 -20.14 -15.86 -3.86
N GLU A 185 -19.02 -16.41 -4.33
CA GLU A 185 -18.93 -17.69 -5.04
C GLU A 185 -17.99 -18.66 -4.32
N LEU A 186 -17.89 -19.91 -4.82
CA LEU A 186 -16.89 -20.85 -4.33
C LEU A 186 -15.54 -20.56 -5.01
N GLU A 187 -14.56 -20.15 -4.21
CA GLU A 187 -13.22 -19.81 -4.67
C GLU A 187 -12.18 -20.79 -4.11
N THR A 188 -10.92 -20.66 -4.54
CA THR A 188 -9.79 -21.46 -4.05
C THR A 188 -8.93 -20.68 -3.06
N ALA A 189 -8.44 -21.37 -2.04
CA ALA A 189 -7.58 -20.78 -1.02
C ALA A 189 -6.23 -20.34 -1.60
N ALA A 190 -5.74 -19.21 -1.11
CA ALA A 190 -4.37 -18.77 -1.36
C ALA A 190 -3.78 -18.07 -0.13
N VAL A 191 -2.46 -17.94 -0.14
CA VAL A 191 -1.69 -17.17 0.83
C VAL A 191 -0.79 -16.21 0.07
N VAL A 192 -0.78 -14.95 0.47
CA VAL A 192 0.23 -13.98 0.04
C VAL A 192 1.25 -13.77 1.16
N THR A 193 2.54 -13.88 0.82
CA THR A 193 3.65 -13.58 1.73
C THR A 193 4.02 -12.12 1.60
N ARG A 194 3.68 -11.34 2.62
CA ARG A 194 3.91 -9.90 2.73
C ARG A 194 5.23 -9.64 3.44
N VAL A 195 5.90 -8.56 3.04
CA VAL A 195 7.19 -8.15 3.60
C VAL A 195 7.16 -6.66 3.86
N SER A 196 7.58 -6.22 5.05
CA SER A 196 7.56 -4.81 5.43
C SER A 196 8.63 -4.50 6.48
N PRO A 197 9.17 -3.28 6.57
CA PRO A 197 9.94 -2.86 7.75
C PRO A 197 9.15 -3.00 9.05
N SER A 198 7.83 -2.78 8.99
CA SER A 198 6.88 -2.99 10.08
C SER A 198 5.44 -3.15 9.58
N PHE A 199 4.64 -3.93 10.31
CA PHE A 199 3.19 -3.97 10.16
C PHE A 199 2.43 -3.17 11.23
N VAL A 200 3.11 -2.30 11.99
CA VAL A 200 2.46 -1.37 12.94
C VAL A 200 1.59 -0.36 12.20
N ARG A 201 0.40 -0.12 12.76
CA ARG A 201 -0.72 0.67 12.20
C ARG A 201 -1.17 1.70 13.22
N PHE A 202 -1.90 2.74 12.79
CA PHE A 202 -2.54 3.68 13.71
C PHE A 202 -3.47 2.94 14.70
N GLY A 203 -4.20 1.95 14.18
CA GLY A 203 -5.06 1.07 14.97
C GLY A 203 -4.39 0.33 16.14
N HIS A 204 -3.07 0.13 16.13
CA HIS A 204 -2.36 -0.44 17.28
C HIS A 204 -2.28 0.55 18.44
N PHE A 205 -2.05 1.83 18.17
CA PHE A 205 -2.05 2.89 19.19
C PHE A 205 -3.46 3.09 19.74
N GLU A 206 -4.46 3.15 18.85
CA GLU A 206 -5.86 3.27 19.25
C GLU A 206 -6.32 2.10 20.12
N HIS A 207 -5.82 0.88 19.86
CA HIS A 207 -6.12 -0.28 20.69
C HIS A 207 -5.74 -0.05 22.15
N PHE A 208 -4.48 0.30 22.42
CA PHE A 208 -4.01 0.48 23.80
C PHE A 208 -4.58 1.73 24.45
N TYR A 209 -4.79 2.80 23.67
CA TYR A 209 -5.51 3.99 24.14
C TYR A 209 -6.93 3.67 24.59
N SER A 210 -7.71 2.97 23.77
CA SER A 210 -9.12 2.63 24.07
C SER A 210 -9.31 1.67 25.25
N ASN A 211 -8.25 0.99 25.66
CA ASN A 211 -8.24 0.06 26.79
C ASN A 211 -7.54 0.65 28.03
N ASP A 212 -7.30 1.97 28.06
CA ASP A 212 -6.59 2.69 29.13
C ASP A 212 -5.21 2.10 29.48
N ASN A 213 -4.57 1.42 28.53
CA ASN A 213 -3.28 0.75 28.73
C ASN A 213 -2.13 1.65 28.28
N VAL A 214 -1.87 2.69 29.08
CA VAL A 214 -0.84 3.71 28.80
C VAL A 214 0.57 3.11 28.77
N GLU A 215 0.83 2.05 29.55
CA GLU A 215 2.14 1.38 29.56
C GLU A 215 2.42 0.69 28.21
N ALA A 216 1.48 -0.11 27.70
CA ALA A 216 1.62 -0.75 26.40
C ALA A 216 1.64 0.27 25.26
N LEU A 217 0.83 1.33 25.35
CA LEU A 217 0.85 2.44 24.40
C LEU A 217 2.24 3.10 24.34
N ARG A 218 2.85 3.38 25.49
CA ARG A 218 4.20 3.93 25.59
C ARG A 218 5.24 2.98 25.02
N ALA A 219 5.18 1.71 25.38
CA ALA A 219 6.11 0.69 24.87
C ALA A 219 6.05 0.58 23.34
N LEU A 220 4.86 0.67 22.74
CA LEU A 220 4.70 0.70 21.28
C LEU A 220 5.31 1.96 20.66
N ALA A 221 5.05 3.13 21.24
CA ALA A 221 5.60 4.39 20.74
C ALA A 221 7.14 4.41 20.84
N ASP A 222 7.68 3.97 21.97
CA ASP A 222 9.12 3.87 22.20
C ASP A 222 9.77 2.84 21.27
N HIS A 223 9.08 1.74 20.95
CA HIS A 223 9.51 0.77 19.94
C HIS A 223 9.59 1.40 18.55
N VAL A 224 8.53 2.11 18.12
CA VAL A 224 8.50 2.74 16.80
C VAL A 224 9.57 3.82 16.67
N ILE A 225 9.66 4.72 17.66
CA ILE A 225 10.72 5.74 17.73
C ILE A 225 12.08 5.05 17.71
N GLY A 226 12.28 4.06 18.57
CA GLY A 226 13.58 3.45 18.75
C GLY A 226 14.11 2.70 17.54
N ARG A 227 13.21 2.06 16.79
CA ARG A 227 13.55 1.21 15.65
C ARG A 227 13.58 1.98 14.33
N PHE A 228 12.66 2.91 14.12
CA PHE A 228 12.45 3.53 12.81
C PHE A 228 12.82 5.02 12.79
N TYR A 229 12.76 5.69 13.94
CA TYR A 229 13.01 7.13 14.02
C TYR A 229 13.85 7.51 15.27
N PRO A 230 15.04 6.90 15.46
CA PRO A 230 15.82 7.07 16.69
C PRO A 230 16.19 8.53 16.97
N GLN A 231 16.29 9.36 15.93
CA GLN A 231 16.54 10.80 16.01
C GLN A 231 15.43 11.56 16.76
N LEU A 232 14.20 11.05 16.82
CA LEU A 232 13.08 11.75 17.48
C LEU A 232 13.22 11.75 19.01
N ARG A 233 14.10 10.91 19.58
CA ARG A 233 14.39 10.91 21.02
C ARG A 233 15.03 12.21 21.51
N GLU A 234 15.65 12.96 20.59
CA GLU A 234 16.33 14.22 20.89
C GLU A 234 15.39 15.43 20.84
N ALA A 235 14.13 15.23 20.41
CA ALA A 235 13.12 16.29 20.42
C ALA A 235 12.65 16.60 21.85
N ASP A 236 12.19 17.84 22.07
CA ASP A 236 11.60 18.27 23.36
C ASP A 236 10.46 17.35 23.81
N ASP A 237 9.65 16.89 22.86
CA ASP A 237 8.65 15.85 23.04
C ASP A 237 8.75 14.79 21.93
N PRO A 238 9.36 13.62 22.19
CA PRO A 238 9.53 12.56 21.20
C PRO A 238 8.22 12.04 20.61
N TYR A 239 7.12 12.10 21.35
CA TYR A 239 5.83 11.58 20.92
C TYR A 239 5.09 12.57 20.01
N LEU A 240 5.18 13.87 20.29
CA LEU A 240 4.72 14.90 19.33
C LEU A 240 5.56 14.86 18.05
N ALA A 241 6.87 14.61 18.17
CA ALA A 241 7.74 14.44 17.01
C ALA A 241 7.39 13.18 16.18
N LEU A 242 6.97 12.09 16.84
CA LEU A 242 6.43 10.89 16.16
C LEU A 242 5.12 11.21 15.41
N LEU A 243 4.22 12.00 16.02
CA LEU A 243 3.00 12.44 15.35
C LEU A 243 3.32 13.29 14.12
N ASP A 244 4.26 14.23 14.22
CA ASP A 244 4.69 15.08 13.11
C ASP A 244 5.28 14.26 11.95
N GLU A 245 6.08 13.25 12.26
CA GLU A 245 6.61 12.32 11.26
C GLU A 245 5.50 11.50 10.57
N ALA A 246 4.49 11.05 11.32
CA ALA A 246 3.31 10.39 10.75
C ALA A 246 2.48 11.33 9.86
N VAL A 247 2.32 12.60 10.26
CA VAL A 247 1.65 13.65 9.46
C VAL A 247 2.40 13.85 8.14
N ARG A 248 3.73 14.01 8.21
CA ARG A 248 4.59 14.21 7.04
C ARG A 248 4.56 13.03 6.07
N SER A 249 4.73 11.81 6.59
CA SER A 249 4.79 10.60 5.75
C SER A 249 3.43 10.25 5.14
N THR A 250 2.33 10.46 5.87
CA THR A 250 0.96 10.31 5.35
C THR A 250 0.64 11.36 4.28
N ALA A 251 0.99 12.64 4.48
CA ALA A 251 0.79 13.68 3.47
C ALA A 251 1.52 13.34 2.16
N ALA A 252 2.79 12.92 2.24
CA ALA A 252 3.57 12.49 1.09
C ALA A 252 2.94 11.29 0.37
N LEU A 253 2.45 10.30 1.13
CA LEU A 253 1.75 9.15 0.55
C LEU A 253 0.48 9.56 -0.21
N MET A 254 -0.31 10.48 0.36
CA MET A 254 -1.52 10.98 -0.29
C MET A 254 -1.18 11.70 -1.60
N VAL A 255 -0.11 12.51 -1.64
CA VAL A 255 0.35 13.16 -2.88
C VAL A 255 0.63 12.13 -3.97
N GLU A 256 1.35 11.05 -3.63
CA GLU A 256 1.67 10.01 -4.59
C GLU A 256 0.43 9.26 -5.08
N TRP A 257 -0.51 8.92 -4.20
CA TRP A 257 -1.76 8.27 -4.62
C TRP A 257 -2.58 9.15 -5.55
N GLN A 258 -2.72 10.46 -5.24
CA GLN A 258 -3.38 11.40 -6.13
C GLN A 258 -2.63 11.52 -7.46
N ALA A 259 -1.30 11.52 -7.46
CA ALA A 259 -0.50 11.71 -8.67
C ALA A 259 -0.62 10.58 -9.71
N VAL A 260 -0.91 9.36 -9.27
CA VAL A 260 -1.06 8.19 -10.14
C VAL A 260 -2.51 7.71 -10.28
N GLY A 261 -3.47 8.43 -9.71
CA GLY A 261 -4.88 8.05 -9.78
C GLY A 261 -5.19 6.77 -8.99
N PHE A 262 -4.44 6.48 -7.93
CA PHE A 262 -4.66 5.30 -7.09
C PHE A 262 -5.77 5.57 -6.07
N CYS A 263 -6.70 4.64 -5.95
CA CYS A 263 -7.76 4.61 -4.96
C CYS A 263 -7.60 3.38 -4.07
N HIS A 264 -7.42 3.57 -2.77
CA HIS A 264 -7.23 2.49 -1.81
C HIS A 264 -8.54 1.76 -1.45
N GLY A 265 -9.64 2.50 -1.35
CA GLY A 265 -10.99 1.98 -1.11
C GLY A 265 -11.33 1.56 0.32
N VAL A 266 -10.36 1.46 1.24
CA VAL A 266 -10.58 1.07 2.66
C VAL A 266 -9.56 1.75 3.56
N MET A 267 -9.58 3.07 3.63
CA MET A 267 -8.67 3.86 4.46
C MET A 267 -9.15 3.93 5.92
N ASN A 268 -9.50 2.78 6.48
CA ASN A 268 -9.72 2.66 7.92
C ASN A 268 -8.40 2.94 8.65
N THR A 269 -8.48 3.38 9.91
CA THR A 269 -7.28 3.66 10.72
C THR A 269 -6.42 2.41 10.96
N ASP A 270 -7.03 1.21 10.99
CA ASP A 270 -6.28 -0.04 11.02
C ASP A 270 -5.51 -0.30 9.71
N ASN A 271 -5.85 0.33 8.59
CA ASN A 271 -5.09 0.24 7.33
C ASN A 271 -4.13 1.41 7.09
N MET A 272 -3.88 2.24 8.11
CA MET A 272 -2.89 3.31 8.04
C MET A 272 -1.60 2.86 8.72
N SER A 273 -0.52 2.70 7.95
CA SER A 273 0.80 2.36 8.48
C SER A 273 1.38 3.54 9.28
N ILE A 274 2.02 3.26 10.41
CA ILE A 274 2.77 4.28 11.17
C ILE A 274 4.01 4.81 10.41
N LEU A 275 4.44 4.08 9.37
CA LEU A 275 5.59 4.43 8.54
C LEU A 275 5.20 5.10 7.22
N GLY A 276 3.92 5.42 7.01
CA GLY A 276 3.46 6.03 5.75
C GLY A 276 3.56 5.09 4.54
N LEU A 277 3.38 3.78 4.74
CA LEU A 277 3.35 2.77 3.69
C LEU A 277 1.91 2.50 3.21
N THR A 278 1.74 2.28 1.91
CA THR A 278 0.53 1.61 1.39
C THR A 278 0.48 0.18 1.93
N ILE A 279 -0.65 -0.21 2.50
CA ILE A 279 -0.80 -1.50 3.19
C ILE A 279 -2.24 -2.02 3.06
N ASP A 280 -2.41 -3.34 2.98
CA ASP A 280 -3.73 -4.01 2.91
C ASP A 280 -4.56 -3.67 1.67
N TYR A 281 -4.02 -4.12 0.54
CA TYR A 281 -4.69 -4.12 -0.76
C TYR A 281 -5.95 -5.00 -0.74
N GLY A 282 -7.11 -4.37 -0.64
CA GLY A 282 -8.41 -5.02 -0.81
C GLY A 282 -9.08 -4.54 -2.11
N PRO A 283 -10.15 -3.73 -2.02
CA PRO A 283 -10.86 -3.18 -3.16
C PRO A 283 -10.21 -1.89 -3.66
N PHE A 284 -8.91 -1.95 -3.96
CA PHE A 284 -8.21 -0.82 -4.58
C PHE A 284 -8.49 -0.75 -6.09
N GLY A 285 -8.19 0.39 -6.70
CA GLY A 285 -8.15 0.54 -8.15
C GLY A 285 -7.26 1.70 -8.58
N PHE A 286 -6.65 1.58 -9.76
CA PHE A 286 -6.14 2.74 -10.49
C PHE A 286 -7.28 3.26 -11.38
N ILE A 287 -7.46 4.58 -11.41
CA ILE A 287 -8.49 5.21 -12.23
C ILE A 287 -8.16 5.00 -13.70
N ASP A 288 -9.10 4.40 -14.43
CA ASP A 288 -9.11 4.39 -15.89
C ASP A 288 -9.66 5.75 -16.38
N GLY A 289 -10.94 5.84 -16.75
CA GLY A 289 -11.58 7.13 -17.07
C GLY A 289 -11.74 8.01 -15.84
N PHE A 290 -11.26 9.25 -15.89
CA PHE A 290 -11.20 10.11 -14.71
C PHE A 290 -12.58 10.45 -14.15
N ASP A 291 -12.75 10.14 -12.87
CA ASP A 291 -13.86 10.57 -12.03
C ASP A 291 -13.33 11.00 -10.67
N ALA A 292 -13.46 12.29 -10.34
CA ALA A 292 -13.03 12.79 -9.03
C ALA A 292 -13.80 12.10 -7.88
N ASN A 293 -15.02 11.64 -8.15
CA ASN A 293 -15.86 10.91 -7.21
C ASN A 293 -15.73 9.39 -7.34
N HIS A 294 -14.72 8.87 -8.05
CA HIS A 294 -14.55 7.43 -8.24
C HIS A 294 -14.51 6.69 -6.89
N ILE A 295 -15.38 5.69 -6.74
CA ILE A 295 -15.43 4.79 -5.59
C ILE A 295 -15.02 3.41 -6.08
N CYS A 296 -13.84 2.95 -5.67
CA CYS A 296 -13.31 1.63 -6.06
C CYS A 296 -13.84 0.47 -5.19
N ASN A 297 -14.41 0.80 -4.02
CA ASN A 297 -14.98 -0.18 -3.11
C ASN A 297 -16.51 -0.19 -3.19
N HIS A 298 -17.08 -1.25 -3.74
CA HIS A 298 -18.53 -1.43 -3.85
C HIS A 298 -19.27 -1.38 -2.49
N SER A 299 -18.59 -1.65 -1.36
CA SER A 299 -19.17 -1.53 -0.02
C SER A 299 -19.19 -0.09 0.52
N ASP A 300 -18.50 0.85 -0.13
CA ASP A 300 -18.46 2.27 0.26
C ASP A 300 -19.60 3.07 -0.39
N SER A 301 -20.83 2.79 0.03
CA SER A 301 -22.03 3.42 -0.53
C SER A 301 -22.12 4.94 -0.35
N GLN A 302 -21.33 5.50 0.58
CA GLN A 302 -21.29 6.94 0.87
C GLN A 302 -20.11 7.66 0.19
N GLY A 303 -19.21 6.93 -0.46
CA GLY A 303 -18.01 7.48 -1.08
C GLY A 303 -17.04 8.10 -0.08
N ARG A 304 -16.97 7.56 1.15
CA ARG A 304 -16.04 8.03 2.19
C ARG A 304 -14.60 7.95 1.70
N TYR A 305 -14.26 6.90 0.97
CA TYR A 305 -12.93 6.60 0.44
C TYR A 305 -12.85 6.84 -1.07
N ALA A 306 -13.73 7.68 -1.63
CA ALA A 306 -13.63 8.11 -3.02
C ALA A 306 -12.27 8.81 -3.28
N TYR A 307 -11.82 8.79 -4.54
CA TYR A 307 -10.52 9.31 -4.96
C TYR A 307 -10.17 10.69 -4.36
N ARG A 308 -11.07 11.68 -4.53
CA ARG A 308 -10.88 13.05 -4.03
C ARG A 308 -10.87 13.15 -2.50
N MET A 309 -11.47 12.17 -1.81
CA MET A 309 -11.63 12.19 -0.35
C MET A 309 -10.39 11.67 0.36
N GLN A 310 -9.52 10.91 -0.31
CA GLN A 310 -8.37 10.25 0.33
C GLN A 310 -7.48 11.21 1.13
N PRO A 311 -7.11 12.42 0.65
CA PRO A 311 -6.32 13.36 1.46
C PRO A 311 -7.03 13.79 2.75
N GLN A 312 -8.32 14.08 2.67
CA GLN A 312 -9.13 14.47 3.82
C GLN A 312 -9.29 13.32 4.83
N ILE A 313 -9.45 12.09 4.34
CA ILE A 313 -9.51 10.90 5.19
C ILE A 313 -8.16 10.61 5.83
N GLY A 314 -7.05 10.79 5.10
CA GLY A 314 -5.71 10.69 5.67
C GLY A 314 -5.52 11.67 6.83
N TYR A 315 -5.96 12.92 6.67
CA TYR A 315 -5.98 13.93 7.74
C TYR A 315 -6.86 13.51 8.93
N TRP A 316 -8.05 12.99 8.67
CA TRP A 316 -8.95 12.50 9.73
C TRP A 316 -8.35 11.31 10.50
N ASN A 317 -7.68 10.39 9.82
CA ASN A 317 -6.99 9.26 10.45
C ASN A 317 -5.80 9.72 11.32
N LEU A 318 -5.09 10.77 10.92
CA LEU A 318 -4.04 11.39 11.74
C LEU A 318 -4.62 12.03 13.00
N PHE A 319 -5.81 12.61 12.93
CA PHE A 319 -6.51 13.10 14.11
C PHE A 319 -6.86 11.97 15.10
N CYS A 320 -7.30 10.80 14.61
CA CYS A 320 -7.48 9.61 15.46
C CYS A 320 -6.16 9.15 16.11
N LEU A 321 -5.05 9.15 15.36
CA LEU A 321 -3.73 8.83 15.90
C LEU A 321 -3.30 9.84 16.98
N ALA A 322 -3.49 11.14 16.74
CA ALA A 322 -3.16 12.19 17.70
C ALA A 322 -3.94 12.03 19.02
N GLN A 323 -5.22 11.67 18.95
CA GLN A 323 -6.00 11.34 20.15
C GLN A 323 -5.41 10.14 20.89
N ALA A 324 -5.05 9.07 20.17
CA ALA A 324 -4.48 7.88 20.77
C ALA A 324 -3.14 8.14 21.47
N LEU A 325 -2.34 9.08 20.97
CA LEU A 325 -1.04 9.45 21.54
C LEU A 325 -1.14 10.50 22.66
N LEU A 326 -2.28 11.16 22.83
CA LEU A 326 -2.45 12.27 23.77
C LEU A 326 -1.99 11.97 25.22
N PRO A 327 -2.21 10.76 25.79
CA PRO A 327 -1.72 10.43 27.13
C PRO A 327 -0.19 10.44 27.29
N LEU A 328 0.56 10.40 26.18
CA LEU A 328 2.03 10.38 26.19
C LEU A 328 2.66 11.78 26.14
N PHE A 329 1.91 12.80 25.70
CA PHE A 329 2.44 14.15 25.49
C PHE A 329 2.67 14.92 26.80
N GLY A 330 3.63 15.84 26.75
CA GLY A 330 3.73 16.92 27.71
C GLY A 330 4.34 16.57 29.06
N ALA A 331 4.99 15.42 29.17
CA ALA A 331 5.75 15.05 30.37
C ALA A 331 6.86 16.06 30.71
N HIS A 332 7.39 16.75 29.69
CA HIS A 332 8.47 17.72 29.81
C HIS A 332 8.02 19.11 30.30
N TYR A 333 6.71 19.43 30.28
CA TYR A 333 6.25 20.79 30.59
C TYR A 333 6.43 21.19 32.07
N GLY A 334 6.62 20.23 32.99
CA GLY A 334 6.71 20.52 34.42
C GLY A 334 5.44 21.15 35.02
N ILE A 335 4.30 21.06 34.32
CA ILE A 335 3.01 21.62 34.75
C ILE A 335 2.34 20.61 35.70
N ALA A 336 2.19 21.01 36.96
CA ALA A 336 1.55 20.18 38.00
C ALA A 336 0.02 20.07 37.82
N ASP A 337 -0.62 21.10 37.26
CA ASP A 337 -2.05 21.08 36.97
C ASP A 337 -2.34 20.25 35.71
N GLU A 338 -2.97 19.09 35.90
CA GLU A 338 -3.24 18.15 34.81
C GLU A 338 -4.18 18.71 33.74
N LYS A 339 -5.10 19.61 34.13
CA LYS A 339 -6.03 20.23 33.19
C LYS A 339 -5.28 21.20 32.29
N VAL A 340 -4.46 22.07 32.87
CA VAL A 340 -3.62 23.01 32.11
C VAL A 340 -2.63 22.26 31.21
N ARG A 341 -2.01 21.18 31.73
CA ARG A 341 -1.15 20.30 30.93
C ARG A 341 -1.91 19.70 29.75
N GLY A 342 -3.10 19.16 29.99
CA GLY A 342 -3.95 18.56 28.95
C GLY A 342 -4.36 19.55 27.87
N GLU A 343 -4.81 20.76 28.24
CA GLU A 343 -5.15 21.83 27.30
C GLU A 343 -3.94 22.19 26.40
N ARG A 344 -2.73 22.25 26.99
CA ARG A 344 -1.50 22.49 26.23
C ARG A 344 -1.16 21.35 25.28
N CYS A 345 -1.23 20.08 25.73
CA CYS A 345 -0.98 18.91 24.88
C CYS A 345 -1.93 18.88 23.67
N VAL A 346 -3.21 19.22 23.86
CA VAL A 346 -4.19 19.30 22.78
C VAL A 346 -3.82 20.40 21.78
N ALA A 347 -3.46 21.59 22.27
CA ALA A 347 -3.06 22.70 21.42
C ALA A 347 -1.80 22.37 20.58
N ASP A 348 -0.80 21.74 21.20
CA ASP A 348 0.44 21.36 20.51
C ASP A 348 0.18 20.24 19.47
N ALA A 349 -0.67 19.25 19.80
CA ALA A 349 -1.07 18.21 18.84
C ALA A 349 -1.86 18.80 17.65
N GLN A 350 -2.77 19.74 17.89
CA GLN A 350 -3.50 20.46 16.83
C GLN A 350 -2.54 21.24 15.93
N ALA A 351 -1.55 21.93 16.51
CA ALA A 351 -0.54 22.67 15.76
C ALA A 351 0.31 21.74 14.87
N VAL A 352 0.62 20.53 15.34
CA VAL A 352 1.28 19.48 14.53
C VAL A 352 0.37 19.01 13.39
N LEU A 353 -0.89 18.70 13.67
CA LEU A 353 -1.84 18.23 12.65
C LEU A 353 -2.01 19.25 11.52
N GLU A 354 -2.13 20.54 11.81
CA GLU A 354 -2.29 21.58 10.79
C GLU A 354 -1.14 21.64 9.77
N ARG A 355 0.05 21.10 10.11
CA ARG A 355 1.18 20.96 9.17
C ARG A 355 0.89 19.99 8.03
N PHE A 356 -0.13 19.15 8.13
CA PHE A 356 -0.56 18.32 7.00
C PHE A 356 -0.79 19.17 5.74
N LYS A 357 -1.43 20.33 5.88
CA LYS A 357 -1.73 21.23 4.75
C LYS A 357 -0.45 21.80 4.13
N SER A 358 0.52 22.19 4.96
CA SER A 358 1.81 22.72 4.50
C SER A 358 2.70 21.65 3.86
N HIS A 359 2.53 20.38 4.21
CA HIS A 359 3.20 19.27 3.54
C HIS A 359 2.49 18.83 2.27
N PHE A 360 1.15 18.75 2.28
CA PHE A 360 0.37 18.16 1.19
C PHE A 360 0.23 19.10 -0.02
N ALA A 361 -0.28 20.33 0.16
CA ALA A 361 -0.66 21.17 -0.97
C ALA A 361 0.55 21.57 -1.85
N PRO A 362 1.67 22.08 -1.29
CA PRO A 362 2.83 22.43 -2.11
C PRO A 362 3.46 21.22 -2.82
N ALA A 363 3.46 20.05 -2.17
CA ALA A 363 3.98 18.82 -2.76
C ALA A 363 3.09 18.30 -3.89
N LEU A 364 1.77 18.37 -3.74
CA LEU A 364 0.84 18.01 -4.81
C LEU A 364 0.99 18.93 -6.02
N GLU A 365 1.07 20.25 -5.81
CA GLU A 365 1.30 21.21 -6.88
C GLU A 365 2.63 20.94 -7.60
N ALA A 366 3.71 20.70 -6.86
CA ALA A 366 5.01 20.33 -7.44
C ALA A 366 4.93 19.05 -8.28
N ARG A 367 4.19 18.05 -7.78
CA ARG A 367 3.95 16.80 -8.50
C ARG A 367 3.14 17.02 -9.78
N MET A 368 2.08 17.82 -9.74
CA MET A 368 1.27 18.17 -10.91
C MET A 368 2.07 18.96 -11.95
N ARG A 369 2.89 19.93 -11.54
CA ARG A 369 3.81 20.64 -12.45
C ARG A 369 4.75 19.67 -13.15
N ALA A 370 5.36 18.73 -12.43
CA ALA A 370 6.22 17.72 -13.02
C ALA A 370 5.46 16.83 -14.03
N LYS A 371 4.23 16.42 -13.72
CA LYS A 371 3.37 15.66 -14.64
C LYS A 371 3.00 16.44 -15.90
N LEU A 372 2.91 17.76 -15.82
CA LEU A 372 2.69 18.69 -16.94
C LEU A 372 3.99 19.15 -17.60
N GLY A 373 5.16 18.65 -17.17
CA GLY A 373 6.45 19.05 -17.76
C GLY A 373 6.85 20.51 -17.51
N LEU A 374 6.26 21.17 -16.50
CA LEU A 374 6.61 22.52 -16.08
C LEU A 374 7.79 22.46 -15.09
N GLU A 375 8.91 23.11 -15.42
CA GLU A 375 10.11 23.14 -14.56
C GLU A 375 10.06 24.29 -13.57
N GLN A 376 9.66 25.48 -14.02
CA GLN A 376 9.54 26.67 -13.17
C GLN A 376 8.16 26.70 -12.52
N ALA A 377 8.09 27.02 -11.23
CA ALA A 377 6.82 27.31 -10.59
C ALA A 377 6.35 28.72 -10.97
N ARG A 378 5.10 28.86 -11.40
CA ARG A 378 4.48 30.16 -11.70
C ARG A 378 3.07 30.22 -11.13
N GLU A 379 2.63 31.43 -10.80
CA GLU A 379 1.22 31.71 -10.54
C GLU A 379 0.40 31.33 -11.78
N GLY A 380 -0.73 30.64 -11.61
CA GLY A 380 -1.48 30.08 -12.74
C GLY A 380 -1.39 28.55 -12.89
N ASP A 381 -0.32 27.93 -12.37
CA ASP A 381 -0.02 26.51 -12.64
C ASP A 381 -1.06 25.57 -12.03
N ASP A 382 -1.57 25.89 -10.84
CA ASP A 382 -2.63 25.13 -10.17
C ASP A 382 -3.97 25.25 -10.92
N GLN A 383 -4.33 26.45 -11.40
CA GLN A 383 -5.57 26.62 -12.18
C GLN A 383 -5.47 25.91 -13.54
N LEU A 384 -4.29 25.88 -14.16
CA LEU A 384 -4.05 25.13 -15.40
C LEU A 384 -4.25 23.62 -15.17
N ALA A 385 -3.69 23.07 -14.09
CA ALA A 385 -3.86 21.67 -13.73
C ALA A 385 -5.32 21.34 -13.36
N ASN A 386 -5.99 22.20 -12.59
CA ASN A 386 -7.39 22.00 -12.20
C ASN A 386 -8.33 22.00 -13.42
N ARG A 387 -8.15 22.93 -14.37
CA ARG A 387 -8.94 22.92 -15.61
C ARG A 387 -8.73 21.65 -16.44
N LEU A 388 -7.52 21.08 -16.44
CA LEU A 388 -7.30 19.78 -17.09
C LEU A 388 -8.14 18.69 -16.41
N PHE A 389 -8.11 18.62 -15.08
CA PHE A 389 -8.92 17.66 -14.32
C PHE A 389 -10.42 17.85 -14.56
N ASP A 390 -10.92 19.09 -14.64
CA ASP A 390 -12.33 19.36 -14.93
C ASP A 390 -12.75 18.83 -16.32
N ILE A 391 -11.91 19.07 -17.34
CA ILE A 391 -12.14 18.58 -18.70
C ILE A 391 -12.03 17.05 -18.73
N MET A 392 -11.03 16.46 -18.07
CA MET A 392 -10.90 15.00 -17.96
C MET A 392 -12.12 14.37 -17.29
N ASN A 393 -12.63 14.98 -16.22
CA ASN A 393 -13.77 14.47 -15.45
C ASN A 393 -15.05 14.50 -16.28
N THR A 394 -15.28 15.60 -16.99
CA THR A 394 -16.43 15.77 -17.89
C THR A 394 -16.42 14.75 -19.04
N ASN A 395 -15.22 14.44 -19.54
CA ASN A 395 -15.03 13.57 -20.71
C ASN A 395 -14.79 12.10 -20.35
N ARG A 396 -14.59 11.78 -19.08
CA ARG A 396 -14.06 10.48 -18.63
C ARG A 396 -12.76 10.08 -19.33
N ALA A 397 -11.90 11.07 -19.61
CA ALA A 397 -10.61 10.83 -20.26
C ALA A 397 -9.72 9.93 -19.40
N ASP A 398 -8.97 9.02 -20.01
CA ASP A 398 -8.12 8.08 -19.28
C ASP A 398 -7.03 8.81 -18.48
N PHE A 399 -6.96 8.57 -17.18
CA PHE A 399 -6.07 9.29 -16.28
C PHE A 399 -4.60 9.10 -16.66
N THR A 400 -4.17 7.85 -16.77
CA THR A 400 -2.76 7.50 -17.00
C THR A 400 -2.32 7.94 -18.40
N LEU A 401 -3.11 7.61 -19.42
CA LEU A 401 -2.79 7.93 -20.81
C LEU A 401 -2.87 9.42 -21.12
N THR A 402 -3.73 10.19 -20.44
CA THR A 402 -3.74 11.65 -20.61
C THR A 402 -2.37 12.22 -20.27
N PHE A 403 -1.86 11.96 -19.07
CA PHE A 403 -0.56 12.48 -18.64
C PHE A 403 0.61 11.89 -19.44
N ARG A 404 0.55 10.61 -19.83
CA ARG A 404 1.58 9.99 -20.67
C ARG A 404 1.61 10.62 -22.06
N ASN A 405 0.46 10.85 -22.68
CA ASN A 405 0.38 11.38 -24.05
C ASN A 405 0.61 12.89 -24.12
N LEU A 406 0.41 13.64 -23.03
CA LEU A 406 0.79 15.06 -22.95
C LEU A 406 2.29 15.28 -23.19
N ALA A 407 3.15 14.27 -22.95
CA ALA A 407 4.57 14.36 -23.28
C ALA A 407 4.83 14.62 -24.78
N ARG A 408 3.90 14.21 -25.66
CA ARG A 408 3.99 14.34 -27.13
C ARG A 408 3.52 15.69 -27.67
N VAL A 409 2.84 16.50 -26.86
CA VAL A 409 2.32 17.81 -27.27
C VAL A 409 3.47 18.75 -27.63
N SER A 410 3.43 19.36 -28.81
CA SER A 410 4.45 20.32 -29.25
C SER A 410 4.25 21.68 -28.58
N LYS A 411 5.36 22.33 -28.20
CA LYS A 411 5.35 23.73 -27.71
C LYS A 411 4.87 24.72 -28.75
N LEU A 412 5.11 24.42 -30.03
CA LEU A 412 5.00 25.39 -31.13
C LEU A 412 3.71 25.24 -31.92
N ASP A 413 3.18 24.02 -32.01
CA ASP A 413 2.02 23.71 -32.85
C ASP A 413 1.22 22.51 -32.32
N ALA A 414 0.11 22.20 -33.01
CA ALA A 414 -0.83 21.14 -32.66
C ALA A 414 -0.51 19.76 -33.29
N GLN A 415 0.65 19.58 -33.95
CA GLN A 415 0.91 18.33 -34.70
C GLN A 415 1.00 17.09 -33.80
N GLY A 416 1.42 17.26 -32.55
CA GLY A 416 1.56 16.18 -31.57
C GLY A 416 0.29 15.85 -30.76
N ASP A 417 -0.82 16.57 -30.97
CA ASP A 417 -1.97 16.51 -30.06
C ASP A 417 -2.86 15.30 -30.25
N THR A 418 -2.88 14.71 -31.44
CA THR A 418 -3.88 13.70 -31.83
C THR A 418 -4.04 12.59 -30.79
N THR A 419 -2.94 12.02 -30.28
CA THR A 419 -3.00 10.89 -29.34
C THR A 419 -3.65 11.26 -28.00
N VAL A 420 -3.41 12.46 -27.47
CA VAL A 420 -4.04 12.90 -26.21
C VAL A 420 -5.44 13.46 -26.47
N ARG A 421 -5.61 14.20 -27.56
CA ARG A 421 -6.89 14.80 -27.97
C ARG A 421 -7.99 13.78 -28.21
N ASP A 422 -7.64 12.62 -28.77
CA ASP A 422 -8.61 11.54 -29.03
C ASP A 422 -9.12 10.85 -27.74
N LEU A 423 -8.53 11.14 -26.57
CA LEU A 423 -9.05 10.69 -25.27
C LEU A 423 -10.26 11.53 -24.78
N PHE A 424 -10.56 12.65 -25.44
CA PHE A 424 -11.62 13.58 -25.05
C PHE A 424 -12.77 13.52 -26.06
N LEU A 425 -14.00 13.45 -25.55
CA LEU A 425 -15.22 13.51 -26.36
C LEU A 425 -15.45 14.94 -26.87
N ASP A 426 -15.39 15.92 -25.98
CA ASP A 426 -15.36 17.36 -26.24
C ASP A 426 -13.93 17.79 -26.57
N ARG A 427 -13.53 17.54 -27.82
CA ARG A 427 -12.23 17.92 -28.35
C ARG A 427 -12.00 19.45 -28.32
N PRO A 428 -12.99 20.31 -28.66
CA PRO A 428 -12.83 21.75 -28.53
C PRO A 428 -12.44 22.22 -27.12
N ALA A 429 -12.98 21.62 -26.06
CA ALA A 429 -12.59 21.95 -24.68
C ALA A 429 -11.11 21.60 -24.42
N PHE A 430 -10.65 20.42 -24.88
CA PHE A 430 -9.22 20.07 -24.80
C PHE A 430 -8.35 21.03 -25.63
N ASP A 431 -8.77 21.37 -26.85
CA ASP A 431 -8.03 22.25 -27.75
C ASP A 431 -7.81 23.64 -27.11
N ALA A 432 -8.85 24.19 -26.47
CA ALA A 432 -8.74 25.45 -25.73
C ALA A 432 -7.75 25.35 -24.56
N TRP A 433 -7.81 24.28 -23.76
CA TRP A 433 -6.85 24.06 -22.69
C TRP A 433 -5.41 23.86 -23.21
N ALA A 434 -5.23 23.14 -24.32
CA ALA A 434 -3.93 22.89 -24.92
C ALA A 434 -3.28 24.18 -25.45
N MET A 435 -4.07 25.15 -25.92
CA MET A 435 -3.57 26.48 -26.28
C MET A 435 -2.98 27.21 -25.07
N ASP A 436 -3.70 27.22 -23.94
CA ASP A 436 -3.22 27.85 -22.70
C ASP A 436 -2.00 27.12 -22.13
N TYR A 437 -1.98 25.79 -22.20
CA TYR A 437 -0.84 24.97 -21.81
C TYR A 437 0.40 25.30 -22.65
N ARG A 438 0.28 25.45 -23.97
CA ARG A 438 1.39 25.91 -24.83
C ARG A 438 1.87 27.30 -24.50
N ALA A 439 0.96 28.24 -24.28
CA ALA A 439 1.32 29.59 -23.84
C ALA A 439 2.12 29.55 -22.54
N ARG A 440 1.74 28.66 -21.61
CA ARG A 440 2.51 28.42 -20.38
C ARG A 440 3.87 27.78 -20.64
N LEU A 441 3.95 26.81 -21.56
CA LEU A 441 5.19 26.14 -21.94
C LEU A 441 6.20 27.04 -22.67
N ALA A 442 5.75 28.12 -23.32
CA ALA A 442 6.61 29.10 -23.98
C ALA A 442 7.54 29.82 -22.98
N HIS A 443 7.21 29.77 -21.69
CA HIS A 443 8.03 30.31 -20.62
C HIS A 443 9.03 29.30 -20.02
N GLU A 444 8.99 28.04 -20.44
CA GLU A 444 9.90 26.99 -19.99
C GLU A 444 11.12 26.90 -20.92
N THR A 445 12.28 26.63 -20.35
CA THR A 445 13.57 26.57 -21.07
C THR A 445 13.81 25.26 -21.79
N ARG A 446 13.22 24.15 -21.32
CA ARG A 446 13.36 22.82 -21.94
C ARG A 446 12.75 22.79 -23.34
N ASP A 447 13.39 22.14 -24.29
CA ASP A 447 12.74 21.80 -25.56
C ASP A 447 11.72 20.65 -25.37
N ASP A 448 11.00 20.31 -26.43
CA ASP A 448 9.97 19.26 -26.39
C ASP A 448 10.55 17.87 -26.06
N ALA A 449 11.75 17.55 -26.54
CA ALA A 449 12.39 16.25 -26.32
C ALA A 449 12.82 16.09 -24.85
N ALA A 450 13.49 17.09 -24.28
CA ALA A 450 13.89 17.13 -22.89
C ALA A 450 12.67 17.16 -21.96
N ARG A 451 11.61 17.89 -22.32
CA ARG A 451 10.34 17.90 -21.57
C ARG A 451 9.69 16.52 -21.60
N ALA A 452 9.58 15.89 -22.77
CA ALA A 452 9.00 14.56 -22.90
C ALA A 452 9.76 13.52 -22.06
N ALA A 453 11.09 13.54 -22.09
CA ALA A 453 11.92 12.67 -21.26
C ALA A 453 11.68 12.92 -19.75
N ALA A 454 11.52 14.18 -19.32
CA ALA A 454 11.21 14.51 -17.93
C ALA A 454 9.80 14.04 -17.50
N MET A 455 8.80 14.26 -18.36
CA MET A 455 7.41 13.82 -18.11
C MET A 455 7.32 12.29 -18.07
N ASN A 456 7.98 11.59 -18.99
CA ASN A 456 7.92 10.13 -19.06
C ASN A 456 8.56 9.43 -17.84
N ARG A 457 9.45 10.11 -17.10
CA ARG A 457 10.00 9.61 -15.83
C ARG A 457 9.03 9.69 -14.65
N VAL A 458 7.96 10.48 -14.75
CA VAL A 458 6.98 10.69 -13.67
C VAL A 458 5.55 10.32 -14.06
N ASN A 459 5.27 10.20 -15.35
CA ASN A 459 4.00 9.74 -15.90
C ASN A 459 4.15 8.30 -16.37
N PRO A 460 3.64 7.32 -15.59
CA PRO A 460 3.77 5.92 -15.98
C PRO A 460 3.04 5.66 -17.29
N LYS A 461 3.58 4.74 -18.09
CA LYS A 461 2.90 4.14 -19.23
C LYS A 461 2.00 2.98 -18.78
N PHE A 462 2.45 2.23 -17.77
CA PHE A 462 1.76 1.04 -17.26
C PHE A 462 1.35 1.23 -15.80
N VAL A 463 0.09 0.93 -15.50
CA VAL A 463 -0.44 0.81 -14.13
C VAL A 463 -1.21 -0.51 -14.02
N LEU A 464 -1.41 -1.02 -12.80
CA LEU A 464 -2.16 -2.24 -12.57
C LEU A 464 -3.67 -1.98 -12.72
N ARG A 465 -4.14 -1.84 -13.96
CA ARG A 465 -5.56 -1.68 -14.27
C ARG A 465 -6.34 -2.92 -13.82
N ASN A 466 -7.58 -2.71 -13.36
CA ASN A 466 -8.38 -3.80 -12.78
C ASN A 466 -8.63 -4.94 -13.76
N HIS A 467 -8.86 -4.65 -15.05
CA HIS A 467 -9.08 -5.68 -16.06
C HIS A 467 -7.84 -6.53 -16.34
N LEU A 468 -6.64 -5.96 -16.27
CA LEU A 468 -5.38 -6.71 -16.42
C LEU A 468 -5.19 -7.68 -15.26
N ALA A 469 -5.44 -7.22 -14.03
CA ALA A 469 -5.43 -8.09 -12.86
C ALA A 469 -6.48 -9.21 -12.99
N GLN A 470 -7.69 -8.88 -13.46
CA GLN A 470 -8.77 -9.85 -13.66
C GLN A 470 -8.39 -10.93 -14.68
N THR A 471 -7.82 -10.55 -15.83
CA THR A 471 -7.34 -11.52 -16.83
C THR A 471 -6.26 -12.45 -16.26
N ALA A 472 -5.34 -11.92 -15.44
CA ALA A 472 -4.34 -12.75 -14.77
C ALA A 472 -4.97 -13.73 -13.76
N ILE A 473 -5.99 -13.30 -13.03
CA ILE A 473 -6.72 -14.11 -12.05
C ILE A 473 -7.50 -15.25 -12.74
N GLU A 474 -8.20 -14.95 -13.83
CA GLU A 474 -8.97 -15.94 -14.58
C GLU A 474 -8.09 -17.04 -15.16
N ARG A 475 -6.92 -16.70 -15.69
CA ARG A 475 -5.92 -17.67 -16.14
C ARG A 475 -5.33 -18.47 -14.98
N ALA A 476 -5.01 -17.81 -13.87
CA ALA A 476 -4.48 -18.48 -12.68
C ALA A 476 -5.48 -19.47 -12.07
N ALA A 477 -6.79 -19.20 -12.14
CA ALA A 477 -7.83 -20.13 -11.71
C ALA A 477 -7.81 -21.44 -12.53
N GLN A 478 -7.34 -21.39 -13.79
CA GLN A 478 -7.13 -22.54 -14.67
C GLN A 478 -5.71 -23.13 -14.55
N LYS A 479 -4.95 -22.74 -13.51
CA LYS A 479 -3.55 -23.12 -13.29
C LYS A 479 -2.56 -22.63 -14.35
N ASP A 480 -2.94 -21.64 -15.16
CA ASP A 480 -2.01 -20.89 -16.02
C ASP A 480 -1.55 -19.62 -15.29
N PHE A 481 -0.34 -19.68 -14.73
CA PHE A 481 0.25 -18.55 -13.99
C PHE A 481 1.08 -17.62 -14.88
N GLY A 482 1.20 -17.91 -16.18
CA GLY A 482 2.07 -17.14 -17.08
C GLY A 482 1.64 -15.68 -17.22
N GLU A 483 0.36 -15.37 -17.06
CA GLU A 483 -0.13 -13.99 -17.10
C GLU A 483 0.18 -13.19 -15.84
N VAL A 484 0.19 -13.84 -14.67
CA VAL A 484 0.64 -13.22 -13.41
C VAL A 484 2.11 -12.82 -13.53
N GLU A 485 2.94 -13.72 -14.06
CA GLU A 485 4.36 -13.46 -14.29
C GLU A 485 4.60 -12.35 -15.32
N ARG A 486 3.92 -12.41 -16.47
CA ARG A 486 4.01 -11.36 -17.51
C ARG A 486 3.64 -9.99 -16.94
N LEU A 487 2.48 -9.89 -16.28
CA LEU A 487 2.00 -8.64 -15.72
C LEU A 487 2.95 -8.10 -14.63
N ALA A 488 3.46 -8.97 -13.75
CA ALA A 488 4.46 -8.59 -12.76
C ALA A 488 5.73 -8.02 -13.44
N ASN A 489 6.21 -8.61 -14.53
CA ASN A 489 7.40 -8.14 -15.25
C ASN A 489 7.17 -6.80 -15.98
N VAL A 490 5.99 -6.59 -16.59
CA VAL A 490 5.63 -5.31 -17.21
C VAL A 490 5.68 -4.17 -16.18
N LEU A 491 5.12 -4.43 -15.00
CA LEU A 491 4.98 -3.45 -13.92
C LEU A 491 6.31 -3.13 -13.20
N LYS A 492 7.42 -3.83 -13.49
CA LYS A 492 8.75 -3.49 -12.97
C LYS A 492 9.33 -2.21 -13.54
N ARG A 493 8.92 -1.85 -14.77
CA ARG A 493 9.40 -0.68 -15.50
C ARG A 493 8.21 0.15 -15.98
N PRO A 494 7.37 0.68 -15.06
CA PRO A 494 6.09 1.26 -15.43
C PRO A 494 6.22 2.56 -16.23
N PHE A 495 7.38 3.20 -16.20
CA PHE A 495 7.68 4.45 -16.90
C PHE A 495 8.32 4.24 -18.28
N ASP A 496 8.91 3.08 -18.53
CA ASP A 496 9.67 2.80 -19.74
C ASP A 496 8.76 2.48 -20.92
N GLU A 497 9.27 2.73 -22.13
CA GLU A 497 8.67 2.16 -23.33
C GLU A 497 8.96 0.65 -23.38
N GLN A 498 7.93 -0.15 -23.66
CA GLN A 498 8.02 -1.59 -23.82
C GLN A 498 7.19 -1.99 -25.05
N PRO A 499 7.73 -1.84 -26.28
CA PRO A 499 6.97 -2.07 -27.52
C PRO A 499 6.34 -3.47 -27.61
N GLU A 500 6.99 -4.47 -27.00
CA GLU A 500 6.50 -5.85 -26.89
C GLU A 500 5.26 -6.00 -25.99
N ASN A 501 5.00 -5.01 -25.13
CA ASN A 501 3.93 -5.02 -24.12
C ASN A 501 2.90 -3.90 -24.34
N GLU A 502 2.80 -3.34 -25.56
CA GLU A 502 1.93 -2.19 -25.84
C GLU A 502 0.45 -2.43 -25.44
N SER A 503 -0.03 -3.67 -25.56
CA SER A 503 -1.39 -4.05 -25.18
C SER A 503 -1.71 -3.79 -23.70
N TYR A 504 -0.71 -3.82 -22.80
CA TYR A 504 -0.90 -3.54 -21.38
C TYR A 504 -1.05 -2.05 -21.09
N ALA A 505 -0.71 -1.16 -22.03
CA ALA A 505 -0.94 0.28 -21.93
C ALA A 505 -2.29 0.70 -22.53
N ALA A 506 -2.99 -0.21 -23.22
CA ALA A 506 -4.23 0.11 -23.91
C ALA A 506 -5.34 0.57 -22.95
N LEU A 507 -6.32 1.27 -23.52
CA LEU A 507 -7.57 1.58 -22.83
C LEU A 507 -8.26 0.29 -22.38
N PRO A 508 -8.98 0.31 -21.25
CA PRO A 508 -9.74 -0.84 -20.81
C PRO A 508 -10.77 -1.27 -21.88
N PRO A 509 -10.98 -2.58 -22.08
CA PRO A 509 -12.02 -3.08 -22.96
C PRO A 509 -13.42 -2.75 -22.42
N SER A 510 -14.44 -2.76 -23.28
CA SER A 510 -15.81 -2.35 -22.90
C SER A 510 -16.42 -3.15 -21.74
N TRP A 511 -16.06 -4.42 -21.57
CA TRP A 511 -16.54 -5.26 -20.46
C TRP A 511 -15.91 -4.89 -19.11
N ALA A 512 -14.77 -4.20 -19.09
CA ALA A 512 -14.07 -3.86 -17.86
C ALA A 512 -14.88 -2.89 -16.97
N SER A 513 -15.80 -2.12 -17.55
CA SER A 513 -16.63 -1.16 -16.81
C SER A 513 -17.63 -1.82 -15.86
N SER A 514 -17.87 -3.13 -15.97
CA SER A 514 -18.74 -3.89 -15.06
C SER A 514 -17.99 -4.65 -13.97
N LEU A 515 -16.68 -4.44 -13.83
CA LEU A 515 -15.90 -5.11 -12.79
C LEU A 515 -16.15 -4.46 -11.42
N GLU A 516 -16.65 -5.25 -10.48
CA GLU A 516 -16.77 -4.87 -9.07
C GLU A 516 -15.63 -5.49 -8.26
N VAL A 517 -14.92 -4.67 -7.48
CA VAL A 517 -13.85 -5.16 -6.60
C VAL A 517 -14.34 -5.16 -5.15
N SER A 518 -14.30 -6.33 -4.50
CA SER A 518 -14.72 -6.51 -3.10
C SER A 518 -13.56 -6.80 -2.16
N CYS A 519 -13.72 -6.36 -0.90
CA CYS A 519 -12.99 -6.96 0.21
C CYS A 519 -13.38 -8.45 0.28
N SER A 520 -12.49 -9.35 -0.14
CA SER A 520 -12.69 -10.81 0.01
C SER A 520 -12.61 -11.30 1.47
N SER A 521 -13.08 -10.52 2.44
CA SER A 521 -13.08 -10.90 3.87
C SER A 521 -14.05 -12.02 4.14
#